data_AF-A0ABD0RH25-F1
#
_entry.id   AF-A0ABD0RH25-F1
#
_cell.length_a   1.000
_cell.length_b   1.000
_cell.length_c   1.000
_cell.angle_alpha   90.00
_cell.angle_beta   90.00
_cell.angle_gamma   90.00
#
_symmetry.space_group_name_H-M   'P 1'
#
loop_
_entity.id
_entity.type
_entity.pdbx_description
1 polymer ?
#
loop_
_entity_poly.entity_id
_entity_poly.type
_entity_poly.pdbx_seq_one_letter_code
_entity_poly.pdbx_strand_id
1 'polypeptide(L)' 'MAEAHQAVAFQFTISPEGIDLHLSYQALNQIYLSGLRSWKKRISRIKVSDSN' A
#
# COMPACT_ATOMS: atom_id res chain seq x y z
N MET A 1 -8.73 -12.10 21.29
CA MET A 1 -7.84 -12.73 20.28
C MET A 1 -8.54 -12.73 18.92
N ALA A 2 -8.54 -11.57 18.27
CA ALA A 2 -8.76 -11.40 16.82
C ALA A 2 -7.58 -10.62 16.20
N GLU A 3 -6.58 -10.29 17.03
CA GLU A 3 -5.48 -9.38 16.74
C GLU A 3 -4.47 -9.98 15.77
N ALA A 4 -4.27 -11.30 15.80
CA ALA A 4 -3.33 -11.96 14.88
C ALA A 4 -3.76 -11.81 13.42
N HIS A 5 -5.06 -11.91 13.13
CA HIS A 5 -5.59 -11.71 11.77
C HIS A 5 -5.59 -10.24 11.35
N GLN A 6 -5.72 -9.28 12.29
CA GLN A 6 -5.60 -7.85 11.99
C GLN A 6 -4.15 -7.37 11.88
N ALA A 7 -3.20 -8.02 12.54
CA ALA A 7 -1.79 -7.64 12.52
C ALA A 7 -1.08 -8.06 11.22
N VAL A 8 -1.61 -9.04 10.49
CA VAL A 8 -1.02 -9.53 9.25
C VAL A 8 -1.60 -8.78 8.05
N ALA A 9 -0.85 -7.80 7.57
CA ALA A 9 -1.23 -6.99 6.41
C ALA A 9 -0.98 -7.71 5.06
N PHE A 10 0.11 -8.48 5.00
CA PHE A 10 0.59 -9.20 3.83
C PHE A 10 1.07 -10.59 4.25
N GLN A 11 0.67 -11.60 3.49
CA GLN A 11 1.13 -12.96 3.64
C GLN A 11 1.59 -13.48 2.28
N PHE A 12 2.77 -14.10 2.29
CA PHE A 12 3.37 -14.75 1.14
C PHE A 12 3.71 -16.18 1.53
N THR A 13 3.37 -17.13 0.69
CA THR A 13 3.62 -18.54 0.94
C THR A 13 4.10 -19.20 -0.34
N ILE A 14 5.16 -19.99 -0.25
CA ILE A 14 5.66 -20.82 -1.35
C ILE A 14 5.24 -22.25 -1.06
N SER A 15 4.62 -22.88 -2.05
CA SER A 15 4.24 -24.28 -2.05
C SER A 15 4.84 -24.98 -3.27
N PRO A 16 4.90 -26.32 -3.30
CA PRO A 16 5.31 -27.07 -4.49
C PRO A 16 4.48 -26.73 -5.73
N GLU A 17 3.21 -26.36 -5.55
CA GLU A 17 2.28 -26.00 -6.63
C GLU A 17 2.42 -24.55 -7.09
N GLY A 18 3.20 -23.72 -6.37
CA GLY A 18 3.45 -22.33 -6.73
C GLY A 18 3.43 -21.37 -5.56
N ILE A 19 3.15 -20.10 -5.87
CA ILE A 19 3.18 -18.98 -4.94
C ILE A 19 1.76 -18.57 -4.58
N ASP A 20 1.51 -18.41 -3.28
CA ASP A 20 0.29 -17.84 -2.74
C ASP A 20 0.55 -16.47 -2.10
N LEU A 21 -0.33 -15.52 -2.38
CA LEU A 21 -0.20 -14.12 -2.02
C LEU A 21 -1.53 -13.62 -1.48
N HIS A 22 -1.55 -13.27 -0.20
CA HIS A 22 -2.71 -12.73 0.48
C HIS A 22 -2.42 -11.31 0.96
N LEU A 23 -3.29 -10.37 0.54
CA LEU A 23 -3.27 -8.98 0.98
C LEU A 23 -4.58 -8.67 1.71
N SER A 24 -4.46 -8.09 2.90
CA SER A 24 -5.64 -7.64 3.63
C SER A 24 -6.24 -6.38 2.99
N TYR A 25 -7.54 -6.21 3.15
CA TYR A 25 -8.23 -4.97 2.74
C TYR A 25 -7.61 -3.72 3.37
N GLN A 26 -7.20 -3.82 4.64
CA GLN A 26 -6.53 -2.73 5.35
C GLN A 26 -5.19 -2.37 4.69
N ALA A 27 -4.40 -3.35 4.27
CA ALA A 27 -3.15 -3.12 3.54
C ALA A 27 -3.39 -2.39 2.22
N LEU A 28 -4.41 -2.81 1.45
CA LEU A 28 -4.78 -2.14 0.20
C LEU A 28 -5.18 -0.69 0.42
N ASN A 29 -5.99 -0.41 1.45
CA ASN A 29 -6.39 0.95 1.79
C ASN A 29 -5.17 1.83 2.17
N GLN A 30 -4.22 1.29 2.94
CA GLN A 30 -3.00 2.01 3.30
C GLN A 30 -2.09 2.26 2.09
N ILE A 31 -1.96 1.31 1.18
CA ILE A 31 -1.21 1.49 -0.07
C ILE A 31 -1.86 2.59 -0.90
N TYR A 32 -3.18 2.59 -1.04
CA TYR A 32 -3.90 3.62 -1.79
C TYR A 32 -3.72 5.01 -1.19
N LEU A 33 -3.96 5.17 0.12
CA LEU A 33 -3.86 6.46 0.79
C LEU A 33 -2.42 7.00 0.80
N SER A 34 -1.42 6.14 0.97
CA SER A 34 -0.01 6.55 0.91
C SER A 34 0.42 6.95 -0.50
N GLY A 35 -0.05 6.23 -1.53
CA GLY A 35 0.15 6.59 -2.93
C GLY A 35 -0.46 7.94 -3.27
N LEU A 36 -1.73 8.17 -2.90
CA LEU A 36 -2.43 9.43 -3.13
C LEU A 36 -1.70 10.62 -2.50
N ARG A 37 -1.26 10.49 -1.24
CA ARG A 37 -0.49 11.53 -0.54
C ARG A 37 0.84 11.82 -1.23
N SER A 38 1.55 10.78 -1.66
CA SER A 38 2.85 10.90 -2.33
C SER A 38 2.70 11.59 -3.68
N TRP A 39 1.67 11.22 -4.45
CA TRP A 39 1.39 11.82 -5.75
C TRP A 39 0.94 13.28 -5.62
N LYS A 40 0.09 13.60 -4.64
CA LYS A 40 -0.27 14.98 -4.30
C LYS A 40 0.97 15.83 -4.01
N LYS A 41 1.89 15.34 -3.17
CA LYS A 41 3.15 16.03 -2.87
C LYS A 41 4.01 16.26 -4.12
N ARG A 42 4.04 15.29 -5.05
CA ARG A 42 4.78 15.40 -6.31
C ARG A 42 4.17 16.46 -7.23
N ILE A 43 2.86 16.43 -7.43
CA ILE A 43 2.14 17.41 -8.27
C ILE A 43 2.28 18.82 -7.69
N SER A 44 2.15 18.98 -6.37
CA SER A 44 2.32 20.30 -5.73
C SER A 44 3.70 20.91 -6.00
N ARG A 45 4.76 20.12 -6.08
CA ARG A 45 6.10 20.63 -6.41
C ARG A 45 6.23 21.07 -7.87
N ILE A 46 5.62 20.34 -8.80
CA ILE A 46 5.63 20.70 -10.23
C ILE A 46 4.80 21.98 -10.45
N LYS A 47 3.62 22.07 -9.83
CA LYS A 47 2.79 23.28 -9.93
C LYS A 47 3.44 24.53 -9.36
N VAL A 48 4.28 24.38 -8.34
CA VAL A 48 5.00 25.50 -7.71
C VAL A 48 6.28 25.87 -8.49
N SER A 49 6.89 24.95 -9.23
CA SER A 49 8.06 25.25 -10.07
C SER A 49 7.70 26.02 -11.34
N ASP A 50 6.47 25.86 -11.86
CA ASP A 50 6.01 26.54 -13.08
C ASP A 50 5.48 27.96 -12.82
N SER A 51 5.45 28.40 -11.55
CA SER A 51 4.89 29.69 -11.12
C SER A 51 5.93 30.68 -10.54
N ASN A 52 7.22 30.43 -10.74
CA ASN A 52 8.35 31.32 -10.39
C ASN A 52 9.19 31.62 -11.63
#